data_AF-A0A7J9PYL9-F1
#
_entry.id   AF-A0A7J9PYL9-F1
#
_cell.length_a   1.000
_cell.length_b   1.000
_cell.length_c   1.000
_cell.angle_alpha   90.00
_cell.angle_beta   90.00
_cell.angle_gamma   90.00
#
_symmetry.space_group_name_H-M   'P 1'
#
loop_
_entity.id
_entity.type
_entity.pdbx_description
1 polymer ?
#
loop_
_entity_poly.entity_id
_entity_poly.type
_entity_poly.pdbx_seq_one_letter_code
_entity_poly.pdbx_strand_id
1 'polypeptide(L)' 'AASLYILGFKSDAEKILGIYNWGEGFLKLNREILDEYEKVENSEEIMGIEKEFL' A
#
# COMPACT_ATOMS: atom_id res chain seq x y z
N ALA A 1 -5.71 -4.79 3.93
CA ALA A 1 -5.77 -4.08 2.64
C ALA A 1 -4.38 -3.66 2.17
N ALA A 2 -3.60 -2.89 2.95
CA ALA A 2 -2.22 -2.54 2.59
C ALA A 2 -1.36 -3.76 2.19
N SER A 3 -1.34 -4.81 3.00
CA SER A 3 -0.60 -6.04 2.67
C SER A 3 -1.05 -6.69 1.36
N LEU A 4 -2.34 -6.63 1.02
CA LEU A 4 -2.84 -7.13 -0.26
C LEU A 4 -2.32 -6.25 -1.41
N TYR A 5 -2.32 -4.93 -1.23
CA TYR A 5 -1.79 -4.00 -2.21
C TYR A 5 -0.29 -4.24 -2.46
N ILE A 6 0.51 -4.34 -1.39
CA ILE A 6 1.95 -4.59 -1.43
C ILE A 6 2.26 -5.92 -2.11
N LEU A 7 1.43 -6.94 -1.91
CA LEU A 7 1.57 -8.25 -2.57
C LEU A 7 0.95 -8.30 -3.98
N GLY A 8 0.54 -7.16 -4.57
CA GLY A 8 -0.02 -7.07 -5.92
C GLY A 8 -1.51 -7.40 -6.06
N PHE A 9 -2.19 -7.79 -4.97
CA PHE A 9 -3.63 -8.08 -4.94
C PHE A 9 -4.48 -6.80 -4.81
N LYS A 10 -4.27 -5.81 -5.70
CA LYS A 10 -4.89 -4.48 -5.62
C LYS A 10 -6.43 -4.52 -5.62
N SER A 11 -7.04 -5.36 -6.46
CA SER A 11 -8.50 -5.49 -6.52
C SER A 11 -9.10 -6.00 -5.20
N ASP A 12 -8.41 -6.89 -4.50
CA ASP A 12 -8.89 -7.40 -3.21
C ASP A 12 -8.65 -6.38 -2.08
N ALA A 13 -7.57 -5.60 -2.16
CA ALA A 13 -7.39 -4.44 -1.29
C ALA A 13 -8.53 -3.41 -1.46
N GLU A 14 -8.91 -3.10 -2.70
CA GLU A 14 -10.02 -2.20 -3.04
C GLU A 14 -11.37 -2.73 -2.54
N LYS A 15 -11.68 -4.03 -2.74
CA LYS A 15 -12.91 -4.64 -2.24
C LYS A 15 -13.04 -4.54 -0.72
N ILE A 16 -11.95 -4.83 0.01
CA ILE A 16 -11.95 -4.76 1.48
C ILE A 16 -12.14 -3.32 1.96
N LEU A 17 -11.45 -2.37 1.32
CA LEU A 17 -11.55 -0.96 1.71
C LEU A 17 -12.89 -0.35 1.30
N GLY A 18 -13.50 -0.80 0.21
CA GLY A 18 -14.82 -0.36 -0.26
C GLY A 18 -15.97 -0.66 0.71
N ILE A 19 -15.75 -1.49 1.73
CA ILE A 19 -16.70 -1.71 2.84
C ILE A 19 -16.82 -0.45 3.72
N TYR A 20 -15.82 0.42 3.72
CA TYR A 20 -15.73 1.58 4.58
C TYR A 20 -15.70 2.89 3.78
N ASN A 21 -16.45 3.90 4.24
CA ASN A 21 -16.52 5.22 3.58
C ASN A 21 -15.17 5.93 3.46
N TRP A 22 -14.19 5.60 4.30
CA TRP A 22 -12.83 6.17 4.26
C TRP A 22 -11.85 5.36 3.41
N GLY A 23 -12.26 4.21 2.88
CA GLY A 23 -11.36 3.25 2.23
C GLY A 23 -10.68 3.78 0.97
N GLU A 24 -11.43 4.50 0.12
CA GLU A 24 -10.84 5.19 -1.04
C GLU A 24 -9.82 6.24 -0.59
N GLY A 25 -10.13 6.99 0.47
CA GLY A 25 -9.23 7.98 1.05
C GLY A 25 -7.91 7.37 1.55
N PHE A 26 -7.97 6.18 2.15
CA PHE A 26 -6.78 5.43 2.57
C PHE A 26 -5.87 5.10 1.37
N LEU A 27 -6.41 4.55 0.28
CA LEU A 27 -5.60 4.24 -0.91
C LEU A 27 -5.05 5.50 -1.57
N LYS A 28 -5.86 6.56 -1.65
CA LYS A 28 -5.44 7.82 -2.26
C LYS A 28 -4.30 8.47 -1.49
N LEU A 29 -4.39 8.51 -0.16
CA LEU A 29 -3.40 9.13 0.71
C LEU A 29 -2.06 8.38 0.67
N ASN A 30 -2.10 7.06 0.59
CA ASN A 30 -0.91 6.20 0.69
C ASN A 30 -0.46 5.62 -0.66
N ARG A 31 -0.99 6.11 -1.80
CA ARG A 31 -0.74 5.51 -3.12
C ARG A 31 0.75 5.39 -3.42
N GLU A 32 1.48 6.48 -3.24
CA GLU A 32 2.89 6.58 -3.59
C GLU A 32 3.73 5.54 -2.83
N ILE A 33 3.63 5.52 -1.49
CA ILE A 33 4.40 4.59 -0.67
C ILE A 33 3.97 3.13 -0.88
N LEU A 34 2.68 2.86 -1.10
CA LEU A 34 2.19 1.51 -1.38
C LEU A 34 2.65 0.99 -2.75
N ASP A 35 2.73 1.86 -3.77
CA ASP A 35 3.26 1.51 -5.09
C ASP A 35 4.77 1.25 -5.03
N GLU A 36 5.53 1.95 -4.18
CA GLU A 36 6.96 1.63 -3.99
C GLU A 36 7.17 0.32 -3.23
N TYR A 37 6.37 0.05 -2.20
CA TYR A 37 6.44 -1.21 -1.45
C TYR A 37 6.10 -2.44 -2.29
N GLU A 38 5.25 -2.31 -3.32
CA GLU A 38 4.94 -3.41 -4.25
C GLU A 38 6.14 -3.83 -5.11
N LYS A 39 7.10 -2.92 -5.35
CA LYS A 39 8.22 -3.16 -6.28
C LYS A 39 9.41 -3.88 -5.65
N VAL A 40 9.44 -4.00 -4.33
CA VAL A 40 10.60 -4.47 -3.57
C VAL A 40 10.37 -5.86 -3.00
N GLU A 41 11.44 -6.63 -2.85
CA GLU A 41 11.33 -8.06 -2.53
C GLU A 41 11.59 -8.38 -1.05
N ASN A 42 12.18 -7.45 -0.31
CA ASN A 42 12.65 -7.71 1.04
C ASN A 42 12.47 -6.52 1.99
N SER A 43 12.58 -6.81 3.28
CA SER A 43 12.37 -5.84 4.35
C SER A 43 13.45 -4.74 4.40
N GLU A 44 14.64 -4.97 3.87
CA GLU A 44 15.71 -3.95 3.86
C GLU A 44 15.37 -2.82 2.91
N GLU A 45 14.86 -3.15 1.73
CA GLU A 45 14.38 -2.17 0.74
C GLU A 45 13.16 -1.39 1.25
N ILE A 46 12.22 -2.06 1.93
CA ILE A 46 11.07 -1.41 2.59
C ILE A 46 11.54 -0.34 3.58
N MET A 47 12.53 -0.65 4.42
CA MET A 47 13.10 0.31 5.38
C MET A 47 13.79 1.49 4.70
N GLY A 48 14.35 1.29 3.50
CA GLY A 48 14.92 2.35 2.68
C GLY A 48 13.85 3.35 2.24
N ILE A 49 12.77 2.83 1.64
CA ILE A 49 11.61 3.63 1.20
C ILE A 49 10.99 4.37 2.39
N GLU A 50 10.75 3.68 3.51
CA GLU A 50 10.06 4.26 4.67
C GLU A 50 10.79 5.48 5.27
N LYS A 51 12.13 5.52 5.16
CA LYS A 51 12.94 6.68 5.58
C LYS A 51 12.76 7.91 4.70
N GLU A 52 12.34 7.77 3.45
CA GLU A 52 12.14 8.90 2.54
C GLU A 52 10.82 9.64 2.82
N PHE A 53 9.89 8.99 3.53
CA PHE A 53 8.56 9.52 3.87
C PHE A 53 8.44 10.04 5.33
N LEU A 54 9.51 9.91 6.14
CA LEU A 54 9.60 10.38 7.53
C LEU A 54 10.35 11.71 7.64
#